data_AF-A0A7Y0UV43-F1
#
_entry.id   AF-A0A7Y0UV43-F1
#
_cell.length_a   1.000
_cell.length_b   1.000
_cell.length_c   1.000
_cell.angle_alpha   90.00
_cell.angle_beta   90.00
_cell.angle_gamma   90.00
#
_symmetry.space_group_name_H-M   'P 1'
#
loop_
_entity.id
_entity.type
_entity.pdbx_description
1 polymer ?
#
loop_
_entity_poly.entity_id
_entity_poly.type
_entity_poly.pdbx_seq_one_letter_code
_entity_poly.pdbx_strand_id
1 'polypeptide(L)'
;MATAELALTFPAVILVIVALGLTGMAGMTQVQVSAAARAACRAVAIGEDTGKALTAGKQLLGRGGNLTVGSVGKDVHCVASRQLPSMLGLLGMTARSEAVIAREDSW
;
A
#
# COMPACT_ATOMS: atom_id res chain seq x y z
N MET A 1 39.17 -7.16 -26.50
CA MET A 1 38.42 -7.45 -25.26
C MET A 1 37.28 -6.47 -24.98
N ALA A 2 36.85 -5.61 -25.91
CA ALA A 2 35.79 -4.61 -25.62
C ALA A 2 34.35 -5.13 -25.86
N THR A 3 34.14 -6.03 -26.82
CA THR A 3 32.80 -6.51 -27.21
C THR A 3 32.19 -7.49 -26.22
N ALA A 4 32.99 -8.35 -25.59
CA ALA A 4 32.50 -9.33 -24.62
C ALA A 4 32.07 -8.67 -23.29
N GLU A 5 32.84 -7.71 -22.81
CA GLU A 5 32.52 -6.94 -21.59
C GLU A 5 31.28 -6.06 -21.81
N LEU A 6 31.18 -5.42 -22.98
CA LEU A 6 30.00 -4.63 -23.33
C LEU A 6 28.74 -5.49 -23.52
N ALA A 7 28.88 -6.70 -24.07
CA ALA A 7 27.78 -7.65 -24.22
C ALA A 7 27.20 -8.13 -22.88
N LEU A 8 28.00 -8.16 -21.80
CA LEU A 8 27.55 -8.56 -20.47
C LEU A 8 27.09 -7.37 -19.61
N THR A 9 27.73 -6.21 -19.76
CA THR A 9 27.39 -5.02 -18.96
C THR A 9 26.03 -4.44 -19.34
N PHE A 10 25.68 -4.39 -20.63
CA PHE A 10 24.38 -3.86 -21.06
C PHE A 10 23.18 -4.63 -20.47
N PRO A 11 23.10 -5.97 -20.60
CA PRO A 11 22.03 -6.74 -19.96
C PRO A 11 21.98 -6.57 -18.45
N ALA A 12 23.15 -6.53 -17.78
CA ALA A 12 23.22 -6.33 -16.34
C ALA A 12 22.63 -4.98 -15.92
N VAL A 13 22.97 -3.89 -16.63
CA VAL A 13 22.42 -2.55 -16.36
C VAL A 13 20.90 -2.53 -16.58
N ILE A 14 20.41 -3.17 -17.64
CA ILE A 14 18.97 -3.28 -17.91
C ILE A 14 18.28 -3.99 -16.73
N LEU A 15 18.83 -5.11 -16.24
CA LEU A 15 18.28 -5.82 -15.09
C LEU A 15 18.23 -4.96 -13.83
N VAL A 16 19.28 -4.17 -13.56
CA VAL A 16 19.31 -3.24 -12.42
C VAL A 16 18.22 -2.18 -12.55
N ILE A 17 18.06 -1.57 -13.74
CA ILE A 17 17.02 -0.56 -13.98
C ILE A 17 15.63 -1.17 -13.78
N VAL A 18 15.40 -2.38 -14.31
CA VAL A 18 14.13 -3.10 -14.13
C VAL A 18 13.89 -3.36 -12.63
N ALA A 19 14.89 -3.87 -11.90
CA ALA A 19 14.77 -4.13 -10.47
C ALA A 19 14.44 -2.86 -9.67
N LEU A 20 15.11 -1.74 -9.97
CA LEU A 20 14.83 -0.44 -9.36
C LEU A 20 13.42 0.07 -9.69
N GLY A 21 12.97 -0.10 -10.94
CA GLY A 21 11.60 0.25 -11.33
C GLY A 21 10.55 -0.55 -10.56
N LEU A 22 10.71 -1.88 -10.50
CA LEU A 22 9.78 -2.76 -9.80
C LEU A 22 9.73 -2.47 -8.29
N THR A 23 10.89 -2.27 -7.66
CA THR A 23 10.98 -1.95 -6.23
C THR A 23 10.42 -0.56 -5.93
N GLY A 24 10.68 0.44 -6.77
CA GLY A 24 10.08 1.77 -6.64
C GLY A 24 8.55 1.74 -6.72
N MET A 25 7.99 1.01 -7.68
CA MET A 25 6.53 0.83 -7.82
C MET A 25 5.92 0.11 -6.61
N ALA A 26 6.58 -0.93 -6.10
CA ALA A 26 6.17 -1.64 -4.90
C ALA A 26 6.18 -0.70 -3.67
N GLY A 27 7.24 0.08 -3.50
CA GLY A 27 7.38 1.04 -2.41
C GLY A 27 6.29 2.10 -2.41
N MET A 28 5.98 2.70 -3.58
CA MET A 28 4.88 3.67 -3.69
C MET A 28 3.52 3.05 -3.34
N THR A 29 3.28 1.82 -3.79
CA THR A 29 2.03 1.09 -3.47
C THR A 29 1.93 0.83 -1.97
N GLN A 30 3.03 0.42 -1.33
CA GLN A 30 3.07 0.17 0.11
C GLN A 30 2.83 1.45 0.92
N VAL A 31 3.44 2.58 0.52
CA VAL A 31 3.20 3.89 1.14
C VAL A 31 1.73 4.28 1.00
N GLN A 32 1.15 4.16 -0.19
CA GLN A 32 -0.25 4.50 -0.42
C GLN A 32 -1.22 3.64 0.42
N VAL A 33 -1.00 2.33 0.48
CA VAL A 33 -1.79 1.39 1.29
C VAL A 33 -1.70 1.76 2.78
N SER A 34 -0.50 2.08 3.27
CA SER A 34 -0.28 2.53 4.64
C SER A 34 -0.96 3.87 4.97
N ALA A 35 -0.92 4.82 4.04
CA ALA A 35 -1.57 6.13 4.20
C ALA A 35 -3.08 5.98 4.25
N ALA A 36 -3.67 5.12 3.40
CA ALA A 36 -5.10 4.85 3.38
C ALA A 36 -5.59 4.20 4.69
N ALA A 37 -4.87 3.19 5.21
CA ALA A 37 -5.22 2.55 6.48
C ALA A 37 -5.19 3.56 7.64
N ARG A 38 -4.11 4.35 7.75
CA ARG A 38 -3.96 5.35 8.81
C ARG A 38 -5.00 6.47 8.72
N ALA A 39 -5.28 6.97 7.51
CA ALA A 39 -6.28 8.01 7.30
C ALA A 39 -7.69 7.54 7.70
N ALA A 40 -8.08 6.33 7.29
CA ALA A 40 -9.37 5.77 7.64
C ALA A 40 -9.50 5.53 9.16
N CYS A 41 -8.45 4.99 9.79
CA CYS A 41 -8.46 4.77 11.24
C CYS A 41 -8.52 6.06 12.02
N ARG A 42 -7.79 7.09 11.60
CA ARG A 42 -7.84 8.39 12.26
C ARG A 42 -9.23 9.00 12.15
N ALA A 43 -9.87 8.95 10.98
CA ALA A 43 -11.21 9.46 10.79
C ALA A 43 -12.22 8.77 11.73
N VAL A 44 -12.17 7.45 11.85
CA VAL A 44 -13.08 6.73 12.77
C VAL A 44 -12.72 6.96 14.24
N ALA A 45 -11.43 7.10 14.58
CA ALA A 45 -10.99 7.37 15.95
C ALA A 45 -11.50 8.71 16.50
N ILE A 46 -11.65 9.73 15.64
CA ILE A 46 -12.23 11.04 16.00
C ILE A 46 -13.77 11.09 15.90
N GLY A 47 -14.42 9.94 15.65
CA GLY A 47 -15.88 9.82 15.61
C GLY A 47 -16.53 10.09 14.25
N GLU A 48 -15.77 10.17 13.15
CA GLU A 48 -16.36 10.26 11.80
C GLU A 48 -17.13 8.97 11.47
N ASP A 49 -18.19 9.10 10.66
CA ASP A 49 -18.93 7.96 10.14
C ASP A 49 -18.00 6.97 9.40
N THR A 50 -18.16 5.68 9.71
CA THR A 50 -17.31 4.63 9.14
C THR A 50 -17.47 4.51 7.62
N GLY A 51 -18.66 4.75 7.08
CA GLY A 51 -18.92 4.75 5.64
C GLY A 51 -18.19 5.87 4.91
N LYS A 52 -18.18 7.08 5.49
CA LYS A 52 -17.40 8.22 4.98
C LYS A 52 -15.90 7.96 5.06
N ALA A 53 -15.40 7.47 6.20
CA ALA A 53 -13.99 7.13 6.39
C ALA A 53 -13.52 6.05 5.39
N LEU A 54 -14.35 5.03 5.14
CA LEU A 54 -14.09 4.00 4.14
C LEU A 54 -14.03 4.59 2.72
N THR A 55 -14.93 5.51 2.39
CA THR A 55 -14.98 6.14 1.06
C THR A 55 -13.73 6.99 0.81
N ALA A 56 -13.33 7.81 1.79
CA ALA A 56 -12.11 8.62 1.72
C ALA A 56 -10.85 7.74 1.64
N GLY A 57 -10.76 6.69 2.46
CA GLY A 57 -9.64 5.74 2.41
C GLY A 57 -9.58 4.98 1.09
N LYS A 58 -10.71 4.58 0.51
CA LYS A 58 -10.77 3.94 -0.82
C LYS A 58 -10.34 4.87 -1.94
N GLN A 59 -10.65 6.17 -1.86
CA GLN A 59 -10.11 7.16 -2.81
C GLN A 59 -8.58 7.22 -2.77
N LEU A 60 -7.97 7.14 -1.58
CA LEU A 60 -6.51 7.10 -1.44
C LEU A 60 -5.89 5.80 -1.98
N LEU A 61 -6.54 4.65 -1.77
CA LEU A 61 -6.11 3.34 -2.30
C LEU A 61 -6.19 3.25 -3.83
N GLY A 62 -7.15 3.93 -4.44
CA GLY A 62 -7.42 3.86 -5.87
C GLY A 62 -8.02 2.51 -6.30
N ARG A 63 -8.00 2.25 -7.62
CA ARG A 63 -8.63 1.05 -8.21
C ARG A 63 -7.93 -0.24 -7.74
N GLY A 64 -8.74 -1.26 -7.46
CA GLY A 64 -8.29 -2.60 -7.06
C GLY A 64 -7.79 -2.71 -5.62
N GLY A 65 -8.01 -1.68 -4.79
CA GLY A 65 -7.74 -1.71 -3.37
C GLY A 65 -8.94 -2.16 -2.55
N ASN A 66 -8.70 -2.93 -1.50
CA ASN A 66 -9.68 -3.26 -0.47
C ASN A 66 -9.31 -2.58 0.84
N LEU A 67 -10.31 -2.05 1.54
CA LEU A 67 -10.16 -1.39 2.83
C LEU A 67 -11.27 -1.89 3.74
N THR A 68 -10.88 -2.37 4.92
CA THR A 68 -11.80 -2.77 5.98
C THR A 68 -11.48 -1.97 7.22
N VAL A 69 -12.53 -1.46 7.87
CA VAL A 69 -12.43 -0.77 9.15
C VAL A 69 -13.32 -1.51 10.13
N GLY A 70 -12.77 -1.82 11.30
CA GLY A 70 -13.48 -2.45 12.39
C GLY A 70 -13.11 -1.78 13.70
N SER A 71 -13.91 -1.99 14.74
CA SER A 71 -13.58 -1.54 16.08
C SER A 71 -13.64 -2.74 17.02
N VAL A 72 -12.61 -2.88 17.86
CA VAL A 72 -12.49 -3.97 18.83
C VAL A 72 -12.24 -3.31 20.19
N GLY A 73 -13.23 -3.38 21.08
CA GLY A 73 -13.17 -2.69 22.36
C GLY A 73 -13.03 -1.17 22.17
N LYS A 74 -11.90 -0.62 22.63
CA LYS A 74 -11.56 0.81 22.52
C LYS A 74 -10.70 1.15 21.29
N ASP A 75 -10.27 0.15 20.55
CA ASP A 75 -9.37 0.33 19.42
C ASP A 75 -10.13 0.28 18.10
N VAL A 76 -9.65 1.06 17.14
CA VAL A 76 -10.07 1.06 15.75
C VAL A 76 -8.98 0.36 14.95
N HIS A 77 -9.36 -0.70 14.23
CA HIS A 77 -8.50 -1.49 13.36
C HIS A 77 -8.83 -1.22 11.90
N CYS A 78 -7.84 -0.85 11.11
CA CYS A 78 -8.01 -0.62 9.69
C CYS A 78 -6.99 -1.42 8.90
N VAL A 79 -7.49 -2.24 8.00
CA VAL A 79 -6.66 -3.06 7.13
C VAL A 79 -6.89 -2.61 5.70
N ALA A 80 -5.82 -2.14 5.06
CA ALA A 80 -5.79 -1.80 3.66
C ALA A 80 -4.98 -2.84 2.90
N SER A 81 -5.43 -3.21 1.72
CA SER A 81 -4.71 -4.12 0.83
C SER A 81 -4.93 -3.73 -0.62
N ARG A 82 -3.92 -3.97 -1.47
CA ARG A 82 -4.00 -3.70 -2.90
C ARG A 82 -3.08 -4.64 -3.66
N GLN A 83 -3.52 -5.13 -4.81
CA GLN A 83 -2.62 -5.83 -5.74
C GLN A 83 -1.56 -4.87 -6.27
N LEU A 84 -0.31 -5.32 -6.34
CA LEU A 84 0.72 -4.49 -6.96
C LEU A 84 0.38 -4.28 -8.44
N PRO A 85 0.69 -3.11 -9.00
CA PRO A 85 0.54 -2.89 -10.44
C PRO A 85 1.50 -3.78 -11.23
N SER A 86 1.21 -3.93 -12.53
CA SER A 86 2.10 -4.55 -13.53
C SER A 86 2.38 -6.06 -13.31
N MET A 87 3.53 -6.54 -13.80
CA MET A 87 4.00 -7.92 -13.68
C MET A 87 3.97 -8.45 -12.24
N LEU A 88 4.18 -7.57 -11.24
CA LEU A 88 4.13 -7.99 -9.84
C LEU A 88 2.72 -8.45 -9.42
N GLY A 89 1.68 -7.75 -9.87
CA GLY A 89 0.30 -8.16 -9.63
C GLY A 89 -0.06 -9.45 -10.36
N LEU A 90 0.48 -9.66 -11.56
CA LEU A 90 0.30 -10.89 -12.33
C LEU A 90 0.88 -12.12 -11.61
N LEU A 91 1.97 -11.91 -10.86
CA LEU A 91 2.58 -12.91 -9.96
C LEU A 91 1.82 -13.08 -8.63
N GLY A 92 0.68 -12.40 -8.46
CA GLY A 92 -0.15 -12.49 -7.25
C GLY A 92 0.37 -11.67 -6.07
N MET A 93 1.35 -10.78 -6.26
CA MET A 93 1.86 -9.97 -5.16
C MET A 93 0.88 -8.88 -4.76
N THR A 94 0.68 -8.74 -3.45
CA THR A 94 -0.21 -7.73 -2.84
C THR A 94 0.53 -6.93 -1.78
N ALA A 95 0.30 -5.62 -1.75
CA ALA A 95 0.67 -4.75 -0.65
C ALA A 95 -0.44 -4.79 0.41
N ARG A 96 -0.05 -4.89 1.68
CA ARG A 96 -0.97 -4.89 2.82
C ARG A 96 -0.40 -4.05 3.94
N SER A 97 -1.27 -3.30 4.62
CA SER A 97 -0.95 -2.60 5.86
C SER A 97 -2.10 -2.65 6.82
N GLU A 98 -1.78 -2.71 8.11
CA GLU A 98 -2.72 -2.57 9.20
C GLU A 98 -2.37 -1.33 10.03
N ALA A 99 -3.39 -0.62 10.47
CA ALA A 99 -3.27 0.49 11.41
C ALA A 99 -4.25 0.24 12.58
N VAL A 100 -3.78 0.51 13.79
CA VAL A 100 -4.57 0.41 15.02
C VAL A 100 -4.45 1.72 15.77
N ILE A 101 -5.58 2.32 16.16
CA ILE A 101 -5.65 3.61 16.87
C ILE A 101 -6.72 3.53 17.97
N ALA A 102 -6.40 3.98 19.18
CA ALA A 102 -7.35 4.09 20.28
C ALA A 102 -8.39 5.20 20.01
N ARG A 103 -9.65 4.97 20.39
CA ARG A 103 -10.73 5.94 20.21
C ARG A 103 -10.70 7.03 21.29
N GLU A 104 -10.89 8.28 20.88
CA GLU A 104 -10.74 9.46 21.75
C GLU A 104 -11.89 9.63 22.76
N ASP A 105 -13.05 9.02 22.51
CA ASP A 105 -14.25 9.02 23.38
C ASP A 105 -14.12 8.11 24.62
N SER A 106 -12.94 7.53 24.86
CA SER A 106 -12.76 6.45 25.83
C SER A 106 -12.13 6.86 27.17
N TRP A 107 -12.04 8.17 27.44
CA TRP A 107 -11.75 8.76 28.75
C TRP A 107 -13.04 9.12 29.49
#